data_AF-E0SFG6-F1
#
_entry.id   AF-E0SFG6-F1
#
_cell.length_a   1.000
_cell.length_b   1.000
_cell.length_c   1.000
_cell.angle_alpha   90.00
_cell.angle_beta   90.00
_cell.angle_gamma   90.00
#
_symmetry.space_group_name_H-M   'P 1'
#
loop_
_entity.id
_entity.type
_entity.pdbx_description
1 polymer ?
#
loop_
_entity_poly.entity_id
_entity_poly.type
_entity_poly.pdbx_seq_one_letter_code
_entity_poly.pdbx_strand_id
1 'polypeptide(L)'
;MKVTKLDNQLLEKATDIFAKLGLPIEQAINVFLAKSVQAKGFPFSVALESESQPEGSSQSKITNAEITEVIHDLVENTLPLSEIENLTQLTYCRNTFGLSFPVLKLAKSPRPEDIRSAAKDAKERNRYSTTRVAQRADKTYVICTQWTDRHRNAFCRWQGIFSHNE
;
A
#
# COMPACT_ATOMS: atom_id res chain seq x y z
N MET A 1 29.68 11.13 20.76
CA MET A 1 28.55 11.68 19.98
C MET A 1 29.11 12.44 18.80
N LYS A 2 28.82 12.05 17.56
CA LYS A 2 29.21 12.85 16.39
C LYS A 2 28.36 14.12 16.40
N VAL A 3 29.00 15.27 16.50
CA VAL A 3 28.33 16.57 16.33
C VAL A 3 27.96 16.66 14.85
N THR A 4 26.68 16.50 14.56
CA THR A 4 26.12 16.77 13.22
C THR A 4 26.28 18.27 12.99
N LYS A 5 27.34 18.68 12.30
CA LYS A 5 27.45 20.05 11.79
C LYS A 5 26.46 20.17 10.64
N LEU A 6 25.40 20.94 10.87
CA LEU A 6 24.51 21.38 9.82
C LEU A 6 25.32 22.30 8.90
N ASP A 7 25.15 22.13 7.58
CA ASP A 7 25.78 23.04 6.63
C ASP A 7 25.24 24.47 6.81
N ASN A 8 26.15 25.43 6.93
CA ASN A 8 25.79 26.82 7.23
C ASN A 8 24.98 27.44 6.09
N GLN A 9 25.26 27.08 4.83
CA GLN A 9 24.51 27.59 3.68
C GLN A 9 23.08 27.03 3.65
N LEU A 10 22.91 25.76 4.02
CA LEU A 10 21.60 25.15 4.16
C LEU A 10 20.78 25.84 5.26
N LEU A 11 21.39 26.13 6.41
CA LEU A 11 20.72 26.79 7.53
C LEU A 11 20.26 28.21 7.17
N GLU A 12 21.11 28.98 6.51
CA GLU A 12 20.80 30.34 6.07
C GLU A 12 19.61 30.33 5.10
N LYS A 13 19.64 29.47 4.07
CA LYS A 13 18.53 29.30 3.12
C LYS A 13 17.23 28.89 3.81
N ALA A 14 17.29 27.92 4.73
CA ALA A 14 16.11 27.48 5.46
C ALA A 14 15.53 28.62 6.31
N THR A 15 16.38 29.38 7.00
CA THR A 15 15.98 30.52 7.82
C THR A 15 15.24 31.56 6.99
N ASP A 16 15.75 31.91 5.82
CA ASP A 16 15.12 32.86 4.91
C ASP A 16 13.74 32.38 4.41
N ILE A 17 13.62 31.09 4.07
CA ILE A 17 12.36 30.50 3.60
C ILE A 17 11.30 30.57 4.70
N PHE A 18 11.64 30.14 5.91
CA PHE A 18 10.69 30.12 7.03
C PHE A 18 10.37 31.53 7.53
N ALA A 19 11.32 32.46 7.49
CA ALA A 19 11.08 33.87 7.82
C ALA A 19 10.05 34.51 6.87
N LYS A 20 10.10 34.20 5.56
CA LYS A 20 9.08 34.66 4.59
C LYS A 20 7.68 34.13 4.91
N LEU A 21 7.59 33.00 5.59
CA LEU A 21 6.33 32.41 6.07
C LEU A 21 5.94 32.90 7.48
N GLY A 22 6.69 33.85 8.05
CA GLY A 22 6.45 34.39 9.39
C GLY A 22 6.78 33.40 10.52
N LEU A 23 7.59 32.37 10.24
CA LEU A 23 7.92 31.31 11.18
C LEU A 23 9.43 31.30 11.46
N PRO A 24 9.87 31.47 12.72
CA PRO A 24 11.28 31.27 13.08
C PRO A 24 11.72 29.83 12.83
N ILE A 25 12.98 29.63 12.41
CA ILE A 25 13.51 28.29 12.09
C ILE A 25 13.47 27.36 13.30
N GLU A 26 13.69 27.87 14.50
CA GLU A 26 13.61 27.14 15.76
C GLU A 26 12.19 26.64 16.03
N GLN A 27 11.19 27.45 15.71
CA GLN A 27 9.79 27.09 15.86
C GLN A 27 9.40 26.02 14.83
N ALA A 28 9.89 26.13 13.60
CA ALA A 28 9.70 25.11 12.57
C ALA A 28 10.31 23.76 12.98
N ILE A 29 11.53 23.77 13.53
CA ILE A 29 12.18 22.57 14.07
C ILE A 29 11.37 21.98 15.23
N ASN A 30 10.91 22.80 16.17
CA ASN A 30 10.10 22.34 17.29
C ASN A 30 8.79 21.70 16.85
N VAL A 31 8.08 22.31 15.91
CA VAL A 31 6.85 21.77 15.33
C VAL A 31 7.14 20.44 14.63
N PHE A 32 8.20 20.39 13.82
CA PHE A 32 8.63 19.16 13.15
C PHE A 32 8.89 18.02 14.15
N LEU A 33 9.66 18.28 15.21
CA LEU A 33 9.99 17.27 16.22
C LEU A 33 8.73 16.80 16.97
N ALA A 34 7.86 17.72 17.36
CA ALA A 34 6.60 17.39 18.03
C ALA A 34 5.71 16.50 17.16
N LYS A 35 5.58 16.82 15.87
CA LYS A 35 4.82 16.02 14.91
C LYS A 35 5.46 14.68 14.63
N SER A 36 6.80 14.62 14.60
CA SER A 36 7.53 13.36 14.40
C SER A 36 7.30 12.38 15.54
N VAL A 37 7.32 12.86 16.78
CA VAL A 37 7.01 12.04 17.97
C VAL A 37 5.57 11.55 17.92
N GLN A 38 4.62 12.44 17.58
CA GLN A 38 3.20 12.08 17.47
C GLN A 38 2.97 11.00 16.40
N ALA A 39 3.64 11.09 15.26
CA ALA A 39 3.54 10.15 14.16
C ALA A 39 4.38 8.88 14.34
N LYS A 40 5.23 8.81 15.37
CA LYS A 40 6.26 7.76 15.55
C LYS A 40 7.13 7.56 14.29
N GLY A 41 7.48 8.67 13.63
CA GLY A 41 8.19 8.66 12.34
C GLY A 41 8.27 10.06 11.73
N PHE A 42 8.75 10.18 10.50
CA PHE A 42 8.74 11.47 9.80
C PHE A 42 7.29 11.91 9.50
N PRO A 43 6.90 13.16 9.80
CA PRO A 43 5.53 13.66 9.69
C PRO A 43 5.13 14.02 8.26
N PHE A 44 6.03 13.82 7.30
CA PHE A 44 5.81 13.97 5.87
C PHE A 44 6.67 12.94 5.11
N SER A 45 6.32 12.66 3.86
CA SER A 45 7.10 11.76 3.01
C SER A 45 8.46 12.41 2.69
N VAL A 46 9.57 11.73 3.03
CA VAL A 46 10.94 12.23 2.81
C VAL A 46 11.59 11.59 1.57
N ALA A 47 10.82 10.89 0.75
CA ALA A 47 11.29 10.51 -0.57
C ALA A 47 11.52 11.81 -1.36
N LEU A 48 12.76 12.04 -1.82
CA LEU A 48 13.02 13.07 -2.80
C LEU A 48 12.25 12.67 -4.06
N GLU A 49 11.07 13.26 -4.23
CA GLU A 49 10.36 13.21 -5.49
C GLU A 49 11.29 13.87 -6.50
N SER A 50 11.89 13.07 -7.38
CA SER A 50 12.56 13.58 -8.56
C SER A 50 11.60 14.54 -9.25
N GLU A 51 11.98 15.81 -9.32
CA GLU A 51 11.19 16.91 -9.86
C GLU A 51 10.56 16.52 -11.20
N SER A 52 9.27 16.18 -11.14
CA SER A 52 8.21 16.50 -12.08
C SER A 52 7.12 15.44 -11.96
N GLN A 53 5.97 15.80 -11.38
CA GLN A 53 4.78 15.95 -12.20
C GLN A 53 3.78 16.91 -11.53
N PRO A 54 3.12 17.76 -12.34
CA PRO A 54 2.08 18.66 -11.89
C PRO A 54 0.88 17.85 -11.40
N GLU A 55 0.09 18.46 -10.51
CA GLU A 55 -1.29 18.07 -10.30
C GLU A 55 -1.98 17.91 -11.65
N GLY A 56 -2.29 16.67 -12.04
CA GLY A 56 -2.94 16.36 -13.32
C GLY A 56 -2.15 15.52 -14.33
N SER A 57 -1.33 14.56 -13.92
CA SER A 57 -0.97 13.46 -14.83
C SER A 57 -1.96 12.31 -14.66
N SER A 58 -2.63 11.93 -15.74
CA SER A 58 -3.38 10.69 -15.90
C SER A 58 -2.50 9.49 -15.59
N GLN A 59 -2.27 9.17 -14.31
CA GLN A 59 -1.88 7.83 -13.92
C GLN A 59 -2.99 6.93 -14.43
N SER A 60 -2.67 6.08 -15.41
CA SER A 60 -3.55 5.01 -15.85
C SER A 60 -4.05 4.29 -14.61
N LYS A 61 -5.30 4.57 -14.22
CA LYS A 61 -5.89 4.01 -13.00
C LYS A 61 -5.87 2.50 -13.19
N ILE A 62 -4.97 1.81 -12.49
CA ILE A 62 -4.87 0.36 -12.53
C ILE A 62 -6.27 -0.23 -12.37
N THR A 63 -6.70 -1.04 -13.30
CA THR A 63 -8.04 -1.62 -13.37
C THR A 63 -8.18 -2.78 -12.39
N ASN A 64 -9.41 -3.21 -12.12
CA ASN A 64 -9.62 -4.35 -11.22
C ASN A 64 -9.09 -5.66 -11.81
N ALA A 65 -9.10 -5.78 -13.14
CA ALA A 65 -8.51 -6.92 -13.84
C ALA A 65 -7.00 -6.94 -13.61
N GLU A 66 -6.31 -5.82 -13.84
CA GLU A 66 -4.87 -5.70 -13.60
C GLU A 66 -4.51 -5.95 -12.13
N ILE A 67 -5.26 -5.40 -11.17
CA ILE A 67 -5.05 -5.70 -9.75
C ILE A 67 -5.17 -7.22 -9.48
N THR A 68 -6.17 -7.87 -10.08
CA THR A 68 -6.39 -9.31 -9.91
C THR A 68 -5.22 -10.13 -10.47
N GLU A 69 -4.72 -9.77 -11.65
CA GLU A 69 -3.55 -10.43 -12.26
C GLU A 69 -2.27 -10.19 -11.46
N VAL A 70 -2.02 -8.96 -11.01
CA VAL A 70 -0.85 -8.66 -10.17
C VAL A 70 -0.88 -9.45 -8.87
N ILE A 71 -2.04 -9.49 -8.17
CA ILE A 71 -2.16 -10.26 -6.93
C ILE A 71 -1.95 -11.75 -7.23
N HIS A 72 -2.51 -12.26 -8.32
CA HIS A 72 -2.30 -13.63 -8.73
C HIS A 72 -0.79 -13.93 -8.84
N ASP A 73 -0.06 -13.17 -9.65
CA ASP A 73 1.35 -13.43 -9.93
C ASP A 73 2.22 -13.27 -8.69
N LEU A 74 1.92 -12.27 -7.86
CA LEU A 74 2.59 -12.06 -6.58
C LEU A 74 2.38 -13.25 -5.63
N VAL A 75 1.15 -13.76 -5.49
CA VAL A 75 0.85 -14.90 -4.61
C VAL A 75 1.55 -16.17 -5.10
N GLU A 76 1.56 -16.40 -6.41
CA GLU A 76 2.15 -17.61 -6.98
C GLU A 76 3.67 -17.61 -6.93
N ASN A 77 4.32 -16.45 -7.06
CA ASN A 77 5.77 -16.39 -7.30
C ASN A 77 6.56 -15.66 -6.22
N THR A 78 6.06 -14.53 -5.72
CA THR A 78 6.89 -13.53 -5.02
C THR A 78 6.62 -13.45 -3.52
N LEU A 79 5.35 -13.53 -3.10
CA LEU A 79 4.97 -13.24 -1.72
C LEU A 79 5.47 -14.32 -0.75
N PRO A 80 5.99 -13.91 0.42
CA PRO A 80 6.24 -14.85 1.50
C PRO A 80 4.91 -15.40 2.05
N LEU A 81 4.94 -16.63 2.58
CA LEU A 81 3.73 -17.29 3.10
C LEU A 81 3.03 -16.47 4.20
N SER A 82 3.79 -15.75 5.02
CA SER A 82 3.24 -14.85 6.05
C SER A 82 2.42 -13.71 5.45
N GLU A 83 2.83 -13.17 4.30
CA GLU A 83 2.07 -12.11 3.64
C GLU A 83 0.81 -12.65 2.96
N ILE A 84 0.88 -13.86 2.40
CA ILE A 84 -0.31 -14.56 1.89
C ILE A 84 -1.31 -14.79 3.03
N GLU A 85 -0.84 -15.17 4.22
CA GLU A 85 -1.69 -15.30 5.41
C GLU A 85 -2.31 -13.96 5.81
N ASN A 86 -1.53 -12.88 5.84
CA ASN A 86 -2.03 -11.52 6.10
C ASN A 86 -3.16 -11.11 5.13
N LEU A 87 -3.02 -11.43 3.84
CA LEU A 87 -4.04 -11.13 2.82
C LEU A 87 -5.36 -11.90 3.02
N THR A 88 -5.37 -12.96 3.84
CA THR A 88 -6.61 -13.64 4.26
C THR A 88 -7.28 -13.00 5.47
N GLN A 89 -6.59 -12.12 6.19
CA GLN A 89 -7.08 -11.48 7.40
C GLN A 89 -7.81 -10.17 7.09
N LEU A 90 -9.06 -10.05 7.55
CA LEU A 90 -9.87 -8.84 7.34
C LEU A 90 -9.23 -7.60 7.96
N THR A 91 -8.68 -7.72 9.17
CA THR A 91 -8.06 -6.60 9.91
C THR A 91 -6.87 -6.03 9.16
N TYR A 92 -6.01 -6.91 8.65
CA TYR A 92 -4.88 -6.52 7.81
C TYR A 92 -5.36 -5.83 6.54
N CYS A 93 -6.27 -6.45 5.78
CA CYS A 93 -6.74 -5.90 4.52
C CYS A 93 -7.47 -4.56 4.68
N ARG A 94 -8.15 -4.35 5.81
CA ARG A 94 -8.76 -3.07 6.17
C ARG A 94 -7.71 -2.00 6.45
N ASN A 95 -6.67 -2.33 7.22
CA ASN A 95 -5.63 -1.37 7.59
C ASN A 95 -4.71 -1.03 6.40
N THR A 96 -4.39 -2.02 5.58
CA THR A 96 -3.46 -1.88 4.45
C THR A 96 -4.14 -1.27 3.23
N PHE A 97 -5.35 -1.72 2.87
CA PHE A 97 -6.03 -1.34 1.62
C PHE A 97 -7.32 -0.54 1.80
N GLY A 98 -7.86 -0.46 3.02
CA GLY A 98 -9.20 0.08 3.27
C GLY A 98 -10.34 -0.86 2.86
N LEU A 99 -10.03 -2.13 2.58
CA LEU A 99 -11.05 -3.12 2.19
C LEU A 99 -11.82 -3.64 3.40
N SER A 100 -13.13 -3.84 3.24
CA SER A 100 -13.98 -4.45 4.28
C SER A 100 -14.14 -5.96 4.07
N PHE A 101 -13.24 -6.56 3.30
CA PHE A 101 -13.15 -7.98 3.03
C PHE A 101 -11.67 -8.33 2.84
N PRO A 102 -11.29 -9.58 3.15
CA PRO A 102 -9.97 -10.10 2.80
C PRO A 102 -9.70 -9.99 1.29
N VAL A 103 -8.43 -9.79 0.93
CA VAL A 103 -8.00 -9.81 -0.47
C VAL A 103 -8.00 -11.24 -1.00
N LEU A 104 -7.58 -12.19 -0.17
CA LEU A 104 -7.58 -13.62 -0.45
C LEU A 104 -8.56 -14.34 0.44
N LYS A 105 -9.18 -15.39 -0.09
CA LYS A 105 -9.99 -16.32 0.69
C LYS A 105 -9.67 -17.75 0.28
N LEU A 106 -9.56 -18.64 1.26
CA LEU A 106 -9.25 -20.05 1.00
C LEU A 106 -10.44 -20.73 0.31
N ALA A 107 -10.16 -21.44 -0.77
CA ALA A 107 -11.07 -22.44 -1.32
C ALA A 107 -10.77 -23.80 -0.68
N LYS A 108 -11.79 -24.66 -0.54
CA LYS A 108 -11.63 -26.01 0.01
C LYS A 108 -10.76 -26.89 -0.89
N SER A 109 -10.89 -26.70 -2.20
CA SER A 109 -10.14 -27.41 -3.23
C SER A 109 -10.08 -26.56 -4.50
N PRO A 110 -9.24 -26.91 -5.49
CA PRO A 110 -9.18 -26.23 -6.78
C PRO A 110 -10.37 -26.57 -7.69
N ARG A 111 -11.35 -27.34 -7.23
CA ARG A 111 -12.50 -27.73 -8.05
C ARG A 111 -13.42 -26.53 -8.29
N PRO A 112 -14.05 -26.42 -9.47
CA PRO A 112 -14.89 -25.28 -9.83
C PRO A 112 -16.04 -25.00 -8.85
N GLU A 113 -16.65 -26.03 -8.29
CA GLU A 113 -17.73 -25.91 -7.30
C GLU A 113 -17.25 -25.26 -5.99
N ASP A 114 -16.08 -25.64 -5.51
CA ASP A 114 -15.48 -25.09 -4.30
C ASP A 114 -14.99 -23.66 -4.52
N ILE A 115 -14.45 -23.35 -5.71
CA ILE A 115 -14.09 -21.99 -6.12
C ILE A 115 -15.33 -21.09 -6.15
N ARG A 116 -16.43 -21.53 -6.79
CA ARG A 116 -17.69 -20.76 -6.86
C ARG A 116 -18.30 -20.55 -5.48
N SER A 117 -18.22 -21.55 -4.61
CA SER A 117 -18.67 -21.43 -3.21
C SER A 117 -17.81 -20.42 -2.43
N ALA A 118 -16.49 -20.52 -2.55
CA ALA A 118 -15.56 -19.62 -1.88
C ALA A 118 -15.69 -18.17 -2.37
N ALA A 119 -16.01 -17.96 -3.65
CA ALA A 119 -16.11 -16.63 -4.26
C ALA A 119 -17.26 -15.75 -3.76
N LYS A 120 -18.20 -16.33 -3.01
CA LYS A 120 -19.32 -15.60 -2.41
C LYS A 120 -18.97 -15.01 -1.04
N ASP A 121 -19.54 -13.84 -0.74
CA ASP A 121 -19.54 -13.24 0.60
C ASP A 121 -20.61 -13.88 1.51
N ALA A 122 -20.67 -13.46 2.77
CA ALA A 122 -21.68 -13.93 3.73
C ALA A 122 -23.14 -13.58 3.33
N LYS A 123 -23.33 -12.70 2.34
CA LYS A 123 -24.63 -12.34 1.76
C LYS A 123 -24.82 -12.98 0.37
N GLU A 124 -24.06 -14.02 0.06
CA GLU A 124 -24.07 -14.79 -1.19
C GLU A 124 -23.73 -14.00 -2.46
N ARG A 125 -23.10 -12.82 -2.34
CA ARG A 125 -22.69 -12.01 -3.50
C ARG A 125 -21.29 -12.38 -3.94
N ASN A 126 -21.09 -12.45 -5.26
CA ASN A 126 -19.77 -12.68 -5.84
C ASN A 126 -18.85 -11.48 -5.58
N ARG A 127 -17.77 -11.72 -4.83
CA ARG A 127 -16.73 -10.70 -4.53
C ARG A 127 -15.34 -11.09 -4.98
N TYR A 128 -15.14 -12.38 -5.23
CA TYR A 128 -13.85 -12.91 -5.64
C TYR A 128 -13.98 -13.52 -7.03
N SER A 129 -12.86 -13.62 -7.71
CA SER A 129 -12.78 -14.20 -9.04
C SER A 129 -13.08 -15.70 -8.97
N THR A 130 -13.91 -16.17 -9.90
CA THR A 130 -14.21 -17.59 -10.09
C THR A 130 -13.34 -18.24 -11.17
N THR A 131 -12.63 -17.42 -11.95
CA THR A 131 -11.83 -17.87 -13.10
C THR A 131 -10.34 -17.72 -12.84
N ARG A 132 -9.95 -16.71 -12.05
CA ARG A 132 -8.56 -16.43 -11.68
C ARG A 132 -8.36 -16.72 -10.19
N VAL A 133 -7.74 -17.86 -9.91
CA VAL A 133 -7.40 -18.31 -8.56
C VAL A 133 -5.89 -18.51 -8.50
N ALA A 134 -5.29 -18.25 -7.35
CA ALA A 134 -3.87 -18.47 -7.14
C ALA A 134 -3.64 -19.75 -6.33
N GLN A 135 -2.54 -20.44 -6.60
CA GLN A 135 -2.14 -21.63 -5.86
C GLN A 135 -0.76 -21.45 -5.22
N ARG A 136 -0.65 -21.76 -3.92
CA ARG A 136 0.62 -21.72 -3.20
C ARG A 136 0.58 -22.68 -2.03
N ALA A 137 1.63 -23.48 -1.86
CA ALA A 137 1.77 -24.45 -0.76
C ALA A 137 0.52 -25.35 -0.57
N ASP A 138 0.08 -25.99 -1.67
CA ASP A 138 -1.09 -26.89 -1.74
C ASP A 138 -2.44 -26.27 -1.34
N LYS A 139 -2.50 -24.93 -1.22
CA LYS A 139 -3.72 -24.19 -0.95
C LYS A 139 -4.16 -23.41 -2.18
N THR A 140 -5.47 -23.36 -2.38
CA THR A 140 -6.10 -22.56 -3.45
C THR A 140 -6.76 -21.33 -2.85
N TYR A 141 -6.49 -20.18 -3.44
CA TYR A 141 -6.99 -18.88 -2.98
C TYR A 141 -7.82 -18.22 -4.07
N VAL A 142 -9.03 -17.78 -3.71
CA VAL A 142 -9.83 -16.89 -4.56
C VAL A 142 -9.44 -15.44 -4.30
N ILE A 143 -9.34 -14.64 -5.36
CA ILE A 143 -8.80 -13.28 -5.33
C ILE A 143 -9.94 -12.26 -5.41
N CYS A 144 -9.94 -11.26 -4.54
CA CYS A 144 -10.97 -10.24 -4.56
C CYS A 144 -10.89 -9.36 -5.80
N THR A 145 -12.03 -9.18 -6.49
CA THR A 145 -12.15 -8.39 -7.73
C THR A 145 -12.74 -7.00 -7.51
N GLN A 146 -13.17 -6.67 -6.29
CA GLN A 146 -13.89 -5.43 -5.97
C GLN A 146 -12.98 -4.35 -5.41
N TRP A 147 -12.23 -3.72 -6.32
CA TRP A 147 -11.42 -2.56 -6.01
C TRP A 147 -12.11 -1.29 -6.53
N THR A 148 -12.10 -0.24 -5.73
CA THR A 148 -12.65 1.08 -6.07
C THR A 148 -11.52 2.09 -6.05
N ASP A 149 -11.72 3.26 -6.63
CA ASP A 149 -10.66 4.28 -6.78
C ASP A 149 -9.95 4.63 -5.45
N ARG A 150 -10.68 4.68 -4.34
CA ARG A 150 -10.08 4.93 -3.01
C ARG A 150 -9.09 3.86 -2.53
N HIS A 151 -9.15 2.63 -3.07
CA HIS A 151 -8.27 1.53 -2.70
C HIS A 151 -7.02 1.46 -3.59
N ARG A 152 -7.07 2.00 -4.81
CA ARG A 152 -6.03 1.82 -5.85
C ARG A 152 -4.68 2.35 -5.40
N ASN A 153 -4.64 3.54 -4.81
CA ASN A 153 -3.38 4.12 -4.31
C ASN A 153 -2.75 3.27 -3.19
N ALA A 154 -3.57 2.68 -2.32
CA ALA A 154 -3.08 1.79 -1.27
C ALA A 154 -2.53 0.48 -1.86
N PHE A 155 -3.21 -0.07 -2.86
CA PHE A 155 -2.72 -1.22 -3.61
C PHE A 155 -1.37 -0.95 -4.28
N CYS A 156 -1.22 0.14 -5.05
CA CYS A 156 0.03 0.45 -5.74
C CYS A 156 1.20 0.63 -4.77
N ARG A 157 0.97 1.27 -3.61
CA ARG A 157 2.00 1.38 -2.55
C ARG A 157 2.42 0.02 -2.01
N TRP A 158 1.44 -0.84 -1.70
CA TRP A 158 1.71 -2.20 -1.22
C TRP A 158 2.44 -3.04 -2.27
N GLN A 159 2.01 -2.98 -3.53
CA GLN A 159 2.67 -3.65 -4.66
C GLN A 159 4.14 -3.22 -4.77
N GLY A 160 4.42 -1.92 -4.63
CA GLY A 160 5.78 -1.38 -4.69
C GLY A 160 6.75 -2.00 -3.68
N ILE A 161 6.27 -2.51 -2.54
CA ILE A 161 7.11 -3.21 -1.55
C ILE A 161 7.65 -4.53 -2.11
N PHE A 162 6.87 -5.21 -2.95
CA PHE A 162 7.18 -6.55 -3.45
C PHE A 162 7.66 -6.57 -4.91
N SER A 163 7.47 -5.49 -5.66
CA SER A 163 7.94 -5.35 -7.04
C SER A 163 9.44 -5.02 -7.18
N HIS A 164 10.17 -4.74 -6.10
CA HIS A 164 11.61 -4.37 -6.12
C HIS A 164 12.57 -5.53 -5.74
N ASN A 165 12.12 -6.78 -5.85
CA ASN A 165 12.93 -7.98 -5.57
C ASN A 165 13.36 -8.72 -6.87
N GLU A 166 13.69 -7.97 -7.93
CA GLU A 166 14.46 -8.49 -9.07
C GLU A 166 15.91 -7.98 -9.04
#